data_AF-A0A5N6V1Q0-F1
#
_entry.id   AF-A0A5N6V1Q0-F1
#
_cell.length_a   1.000
_cell.length_b   1.000
_cell.length_c   1.000
_cell.angle_alpha   90.00
_cell.angle_beta   90.00
_cell.angle_gamma   90.00
#
_symmetry.space_group_name_H-M   'P 1'
#
loop_
_entity.id
_entity.type
_entity.pdbx_description
1 polymer ?
#
loop_
_entity_poly.entity_id
_entity_poly.type
_entity_poly.pdbx_seq_one_letter_code
_entity_poly.pdbx_strand_id
1 'polypeptide(L)'
;MASANRISRRRAPRKMGGRRRNLPKSFTPPKSPQSILAQARRNSLTSRRGRGGLFGAGSSNRISRAERKVGGRTSKYSKFGLIPRSTEPFEKNCFEKEPFATGYVFVPKGDVYVTRNCRTNTKESERTVYTVFDKTGKRTLGIRVPSDIYAAVLESAAATAETRANAVKLRDEKDLAHSRRILRTQFPLMPAESLEAILNHAFLKGSGRVGRTGTKSDERKADLAVEAHIRHMHTPYESMLHAGAGREEARNAVWELVKAIKTAWEGGDSQPMDVLALRNRMVESN
;
A
#
# COMPACT_ATOMS: atom_id res chain seq x y z
N MET A 1 -47.38 29.63 64.44
CA MET A 1 -46.86 28.72 65.49
C MET A 1 -45.98 27.68 64.83
N ALA A 2 -44.76 27.54 65.35
CA ALA A 2 -43.72 26.64 64.86
C ALA A 2 -44.09 25.16 65.12
N SER A 3 -43.71 24.26 64.22
CA SER A 3 -42.93 23.07 64.58
C SER A 3 -42.47 22.27 63.36
N ALA A 4 -41.20 21.89 63.45
CA ALA A 4 -40.39 21.17 62.48
C ALA A 4 -40.53 19.63 62.62
N ASN A 5 -39.71 18.93 61.83
CA ASN A 5 -39.45 17.48 61.75
C ASN A 5 -40.37 16.71 60.78
N ARG A 6 -39.87 15.83 59.90
CA ARG A 6 -38.65 15.03 59.96
C ARG A 6 -38.23 14.58 58.56
N ILE A 7 -36.92 14.64 58.32
CA ILE A 7 -36.20 14.12 57.16
C ILE A 7 -36.28 12.59 57.13
N SER A 8 -36.69 11.99 56.02
CA SER A 8 -36.38 10.59 55.69
C SER A 8 -35.58 10.53 54.39
N ARG A 9 -34.27 10.34 54.53
CA ARG A 9 -33.32 10.08 53.43
C ARG A 9 -33.65 8.73 52.78
N ARG A 10 -34.20 8.74 51.56
CA ARG A 10 -34.26 7.52 50.73
C ARG A 10 -32.86 7.25 50.14
N ARG A 11 -32.29 6.11 50.53
CA ARG A 11 -31.02 5.57 50.05
C ARG A 11 -31.13 5.18 48.58
N ALA A 12 -30.17 5.62 47.75
CA ALA A 12 -29.99 5.13 46.39
C ALA A 12 -29.48 3.67 46.39
N PRO A 13 -29.90 2.82 45.43
CA PRO A 13 -29.43 1.44 45.35
C PRO A 13 -27.97 1.38 44.89
N ARG A 14 -27.20 0.50 45.55
CA ARG A 14 -25.77 0.23 45.28
C ARG A 14 -25.62 -0.43 43.91
N LYS A 15 -24.73 0.12 43.07
CA LYS A 15 -24.32 -0.42 41.77
C LYS A 15 -23.54 -1.72 42.01
N MET A 16 -24.14 -2.87 41.68
CA MET A 16 -23.48 -4.17 41.72
C MET A 16 -22.34 -4.21 40.69
N GLY A 17 -21.15 -4.60 41.14
CA GLY A 17 -19.93 -4.68 40.34
C GLY A 17 -20.07 -5.69 39.20
N GLY A 18 -20.05 -5.21 37.96
CA GLY A 18 -19.97 -6.04 36.77
C GLY A 18 -18.60 -6.71 36.68
N ARG A 19 -18.59 -8.04 36.70
CA ARG A 19 -17.44 -8.90 36.41
C ARG A 19 -16.77 -8.48 35.10
N ARG A 20 -15.46 -8.18 35.14
CA ARG A 20 -14.61 -8.05 33.95
C ARG A 20 -14.67 -9.37 33.17
N ARG A 21 -15.21 -9.32 31.95
CA ARG A 21 -15.13 -10.44 31.01
C ARG A 21 -13.67 -10.55 30.55
N ASN A 22 -13.03 -11.69 30.81
CA ASN A 22 -11.74 -12.01 30.23
C ASN A 22 -11.93 -12.20 28.72
N LEU A 23 -11.30 -11.35 27.92
CA LEU A 23 -11.16 -11.55 26.47
C LEU A 23 -10.34 -12.82 26.22
N PRO A 24 -10.76 -13.75 25.35
CA PRO A 24 -9.90 -14.84 24.94
C PRO A 24 -8.69 -14.27 24.17
N LYS A 25 -7.50 -14.79 24.49
CA LYS A 25 -6.25 -14.45 23.79
C LYS A 25 -6.44 -14.68 22.29
N SER A 26 -6.33 -13.62 21.49
CA SER A 26 -6.31 -13.70 20.04
C SER A 26 -5.19 -14.63 19.59
N PHE A 27 -5.54 -15.72 18.92
CA PHE A 27 -4.59 -16.61 18.26
C PHE A 27 -3.92 -15.84 17.12
N THR A 28 -2.64 -15.51 17.29
CA THR A 28 -1.82 -14.95 16.21
C THR A 28 -1.33 -16.10 15.32
N PRO A 29 -1.55 -16.08 14.00
CA PRO A 29 -1.08 -17.13 13.11
C PRO A 29 0.46 -17.19 13.11
N PRO A 30 1.08 -18.38 12.96
CA PRO A 30 2.52 -18.50 12.86
C PRO A 30 3.01 -17.74 11.62
N LYS A 31 4.01 -16.88 11.83
CA LYS A 31 4.53 -16.02 10.77
C LYS A 31 5.33 -16.86 9.76
N SER A 32 5.28 -16.51 8.48
CA SER A 32 5.97 -17.21 7.40
C SER A 32 7.50 -17.29 7.61
N PRO A 33 8.21 -18.30 7.09
CA PRO A 33 9.67 -18.45 7.24
C PRO A 33 10.47 -17.22 6.79
N GLN A 34 9.99 -16.50 5.79
CA GLN A 34 10.60 -15.25 5.32
C GLN A 34 10.53 -14.12 6.37
N SER A 35 9.52 -14.12 7.24
CA SER A 35 9.37 -13.13 8.30
C SER A 35 10.35 -13.35 9.46
N ILE A 36 10.76 -14.61 9.70
CA ILE A 36 11.73 -14.98 10.73
C ILE A 36 13.13 -14.49 10.31
N LEU A 37 13.50 -14.70 9.05
CA LEU A 37 14.78 -14.24 8.48
C LEU A 37 14.87 -12.70 8.43
N ALA A 38 13.76 -12.02 8.13
CA ALA A 38 13.67 -10.56 8.11
C ALA A 38 13.69 -9.92 9.52
N GLN A 39 13.37 -10.69 10.57
CA GLN A 39 13.44 -10.23 11.96
C GLN A 39 14.84 -10.48 12.57
N ALA A 40 15.50 -11.59 12.21
CA ALA A 40 16.88 -11.88 12.58
C ALA A 40 17.87 -10.84 12.00
N ARG A 41 17.66 -10.37 10.77
CA ARG A 41 18.46 -9.28 10.15
C ARG A 41 18.26 -7.91 10.80
N ARG A 42 17.11 -7.65 11.45
CA ARG A 42 16.85 -6.39 12.15
C ARG A 42 17.48 -6.35 13.54
N ASN A 43 17.53 -7.49 14.23
CA ASN A 43 18.13 -7.58 15.56
C ASN A 43 19.67 -7.63 15.55
N SER A 44 20.29 -8.07 14.45
CA SER A 44 21.76 -8.06 14.31
C SER A 44 22.35 -6.66 14.06
N LEU A 45 21.53 -5.70 13.62
CA LEU A 45 21.94 -4.30 13.41
C LEU A 45 21.81 -3.44 14.67
N THR A 46 21.15 -3.93 15.73
CA THR A 46 20.94 -3.19 16.99
C THR A 46 21.75 -3.71 18.17
N SER A 47 22.66 -4.68 17.98
CA SER A 47 23.44 -5.30 19.07
C SER A 47 24.93 -4.90 19.13
N ARG A 48 25.44 -4.02 18.26
CA ARG A 48 26.84 -3.53 18.36
C ARG A 48 26.94 -2.16 19.05
N ARG A 49 26.50 -2.09 20.30
CA ARG A 49 26.93 -1.07 21.27
C ARG A 49 26.84 -1.66 22.68
N GLY A 50 27.97 -2.14 23.20
CA GLY A 50 28.17 -2.41 24.62
C GLY A 50 28.94 -3.70 24.93
N ARG A 51 30.04 -3.53 25.69
CA ARG A 51 31.00 -4.52 26.26
C ARG A 51 32.07 -5.03 25.28
N GLY A 52 33.38 -5.00 25.53
CA GLY A 52 34.17 -4.75 26.74
C GLY A 52 35.08 -5.95 27.05
N GLY A 53 36.41 -5.80 26.88
CA GLY A 53 37.49 -6.74 27.28
C GLY A 53 37.68 -7.96 26.35
N LEU A 54 38.86 -8.56 26.12
CA LEU A 54 40.23 -8.47 26.64
C LEU A 54 41.16 -9.29 25.69
N PHE A 55 42.48 -9.09 25.79
CA PHE A 55 43.64 -9.74 25.10
C PHE A 55 43.93 -9.26 23.66
N GLY A 56 45.16 -8.92 23.25
CA GLY A 56 46.48 -8.85 23.89
C GLY A 56 47.59 -8.76 22.83
N ALA A 57 48.68 -8.07 23.18
CA ALA A 57 50.02 -8.01 22.55
C ALA A 57 50.26 -7.13 21.31
N GLY A 58 51.34 -6.32 21.38
CA GLY A 58 52.15 -6.03 20.20
C GLY A 58 52.67 -4.61 19.99
N SER A 59 53.71 -4.23 20.73
CA SER A 59 54.81 -3.37 20.29
C SER A 59 54.70 -1.83 20.29
N SER A 60 55.85 -1.28 20.65
CA SER A 60 56.23 0.07 21.01
C SER A 60 56.52 0.99 19.82
N ASN A 61 56.20 2.28 19.96
CA ASN A 61 57.21 3.32 19.81
C ASN A 61 56.74 4.66 20.41
N ARG A 62 57.64 5.27 21.19
CA ARG A 62 57.53 6.66 21.69
C ARG A 62 57.75 7.61 20.51
N ILE A 63 57.12 8.78 20.53
CA ILE A 63 57.69 10.10 20.23
C ILE A 63 56.65 11.19 20.59
N SER A 64 57.20 12.38 20.80
CA SER A 64 56.86 13.50 21.66
C SER A 64 55.59 14.33 21.39
N ARG A 65 55.08 14.85 22.50
CA ARG A 65 54.39 16.14 22.74
C ARG A 65 54.67 17.23 21.69
N ALA A 66 53.64 17.66 20.98
CA ALA A 66 53.53 19.01 20.42
C ALA A 66 52.06 19.46 20.33
N GLU A 67 51.80 20.57 21.01
CA GLU A 67 50.88 21.65 20.63
C GLU A 67 49.35 21.44 20.61
N ARG A 68 48.75 22.19 21.54
CA ARG A 68 47.36 22.65 21.58
C ARG A 68 46.92 23.21 20.22
N LYS A 69 45.87 22.65 19.64
CA LYS A 69 44.89 23.43 18.87
C LYS A 69 43.50 23.15 19.40
N VAL A 70 42.85 24.22 19.85
CA VAL A 70 41.46 24.31 20.26
C VAL A 70 40.60 24.02 19.03
N GLY A 71 40.36 22.74 18.76
CA GLY A 71 39.38 22.28 17.79
C GLY A 71 38.01 22.33 18.44
N GLY A 72 37.25 23.38 18.12
CA GLY A 72 35.89 23.59 18.60
C GLY A 72 35.07 22.30 18.51
N ARG A 73 34.54 21.87 19.65
CA ARG A 73 33.53 20.82 19.74
C ARG A 73 32.39 21.22 18.81
N THR A 74 32.31 20.62 17.63
CA THR A 74 31.17 20.79 16.75
C THR A 74 29.95 20.37 17.56
N SER A 75 29.06 21.34 17.75
CA SER A 75 27.84 21.22 18.52
C SER A 75 27.04 20.01 18.03
N LYS A 76 27.16 18.91 18.76
CA LYS A 76 26.20 17.80 18.67
C LYS A 76 24.87 18.41 19.11
N TYR A 77 23.85 18.27 18.25
CA TYR A 77 22.49 18.83 18.35
C TYR A 77 22.25 20.17 17.62
N SER A 78 22.27 20.20 16.29
CA SER A 78 21.20 20.93 15.61
C SER A 78 19.96 20.04 15.64
N LYS A 79 19.00 20.37 16.51
CA LYS A 79 17.68 19.72 16.58
C LYS A 79 16.77 20.09 15.40
N PHE A 80 17.26 20.90 14.47
CA PHE A 80 16.58 21.25 13.23
C PHE A 80 16.94 20.20 12.20
N GLY A 81 15.94 19.45 11.72
CA GLY A 81 16.17 18.44 10.69
C GLY A 81 16.85 19.08 9.49
N LEU A 82 17.95 18.50 8.99
CA LEU A 82 18.56 19.03 7.77
C LEU A 82 17.57 18.84 6.62
N ILE A 83 17.11 19.94 6.02
CA ILE A 83 16.43 19.89 4.74
C ILE A 83 17.47 19.44 3.70
N PRO A 84 17.14 18.48 2.81
CA PRO A 84 18.01 18.11 1.70
C PRO A 84 18.38 19.35 0.87
N ARG A 85 19.63 19.44 0.41
CA ARG A 85 20.00 20.51 -0.53
C ARG A 85 19.26 20.28 -1.85
N SER A 86 18.70 21.34 -2.41
CA SER A 86 18.15 21.29 -3.76
C SER A 86 19.28 21.24 -4.76
N THR A 87 19.23 20.30 -5.70
CA THR A 87 20.22 20.11 -6.77
C THR A 87 19.73 20.69 -8.10
N GLU A 88 18.45 21.08 -8.17
CA GLU A 88 17.76 21.48 -9.39
C GLU A 88 17.82 23.02 -9.59
N PRO A 89 18.03 23.50 -10.83
CA PRO A 89 17.96 24.92 -11.12
C PRO A 89 16.54 25.44 -10.83
N PHE A 90 16.48 26.65 -10.28
CA PHE A 90 15.24 27.30 -9.86
C PHE A 90 14.41 26.52 -8.83
N GLU A 91 15.01 25.60 -8.07
CA GLU A 91 14.37 24.95 -6.93
C GLU A 91 15.13 25.22 -5.63
N LYS A 92 14.40 25.60 -4.59
CA LYS A 92 14.92 25.73 -3.23
C LYS A 92 14.03 24.94 -2.27
N ASN A 93 14.61 24.44 -1.18
CA ASN A 93 13.85 23.75 -0.16
C ASN A 93 13.72 24.65 1.07
N CYS A 94 12.53 24.69 1.67
CA CYS A 94 12.22 25.55 2.82
C CYS A 94 11.35 24.82 3.85
N PHE A 95 11.40 25.28 5.10
CA PHE A 95 10.42 24.86 6.10
C PHE A 95 9.09 25.59 5.95
N GLU A 96 8.01 24.95 6.39
CA GLU A 96 6.68 25.56 6.47
C GLU A 96 6.64 26.88 7.25
N LYS A 97 7.45 26.99 8.32
CA LYS A 97 7.50 28.18 9.18
C LYS A 97 8.28 29.36 8.60
N GLU A 98 9.05 29.15 7.54
CA GLU A 98 9.82 30.24 6.94
C GLU A 98 8.86 31.21 6.23
N PRO A 99 8.97 32.53 6.51
CA PRO A 99 8.23 33.53 5.76
C PRO A 99 8.66 33.49 4.29
N PHE A 100 7.71 33.66 3.37
CA PHE A 100 7.97 33.67 1.93
C PHE A 100 7.72 35.05 1.33
N ALA A 101 8.36 35.30 0.18
CA ALA A 101 8.31 36.57 -0.51
C ALA A 101 6.87 36.94 -0.91
N THR A 102 6.57 38.24 -0.87
CA THR A 102 5.30 38.81 -1.35
C THR A 102 5.00 38.31 -2.76
N GLY A 103 3.79 37.78 -2.97
CA GLY A 103 3.36 37.25 -4.27
C GLY A 103 3.52 35.73 -4.46
N TYR A 104 4.02 34.99 -3.46
CA TYR A 104 4.01 33.52 -3.47
C TYR A 104 2.82 32.95 -2.71
N VAL A 105 2.33 31.80 -3.13
CA VAL A 105 1.23 31.05 -2.50
C VAL A 105 1.67 29.62 -2.24
N PHE A 106 1.20 29.05 -1.13
CA PHE A 106 1.43 27.66 -0.80
C PHE A 106 0.40 26.77 -1.49
N VAL A 107 0.89 25.77 -2.23
CA VAL A 107 0.09 24.75 -2.90
C VAL A 107 0.32 23.41 -2.18
N PRO A 108 -0.71 22.82 -1.56
CA PRO A 108 -0.58 21.56 -0.86
C PRO A 108 -0.31 20.41 -1.84
N LYS A 109 0.38 19.38 -1.37
CA LYS A 109 0.52 18.12 -2.10
C LYS A 109 -0.84 17.42 -2.25
N GLY A 110 -1.16 16.96 -3.46
CA GLY A 110 -2.34 16.11 -3.69
C GLY A 110 -2.75 16.10 -5.15
N ASP A 111 -3.05 17.27 -5.70
CA ASP A 111 -3.36 17.41 -7.11
C ASP A 111 -2.07 17.36 -7.93
N VAL A 112 -1.87 16.23 -8.61
CA VAL A 112 -0.69 15.98 -9.45
C VAL A 112 -0.63 16.94 -10.64
N TYR A 113 -1.79 17.30 -11.23
CA TYR A 113 -1.82 18.21 -12.36
C TYR A 113 -1.39 19.61 -11.92
N VAL A 114 -2.00 20.12 -10.85
CA VAL A 114 -1.71 21.47 -10.33
C VAL A 114 -0.27 21.57 -9.87
N THR A 115 0.21 20.65 -9.03
CA THR A 115 1.58 20.71 -8.49
C THR A 115 2.65 20.55 -9.57
N ARG A 116 2.42 19.69 -10.57
CA ARG A 116 3.34 19.52 -11.70
C ARG A 116 3.39 20.78 -12.57
N ASN A 117 2.24 21.29 -13.00
CA ASN A 117 2.21 22.44 -13.91
C ASN A 117 2.67 23.72 -13.21
N CYS A 118 2.34 23.93 -11.94
CA CYS A 118 2.91 25.03 -11.17
C CYS A 118 4.44 24.98 -11.14
N ARG A 119 5.02 23.78 -10.94
CA ARG A 119 6.46 23.58 -10.91
C ARG A 119 7.10 23.82 -12.29
N THR A 120 6.48 23.35 -13.37
CA THR A 120 6.96 23.58 -14.75
C THR A 120 6.86 25.06 -15.14
N ASN A 121 5.68 25.67 -15.03
CA ASN A 121 5.43 27.06 -15.46
C ASN A 121 6.28 28.06 -14.66
N THR A 122 6.55 27.78 -13.39
CA THR A 122 7.43 28.62 -12.55
C THR A 122 8.88 28.56 -13.02
N LYS A 123 9.36 27.38 -13.43
CA LYS A 123 10.70 27.24 -14.01
C LYS A 123 10.82 27.91 -15.37
N GLU A 124 9.79 27.80 -16.21
CA GLU A 124 9.72 28.48 -17.51
C GLU A 124 9.71 30.01 -17.35
N SER A 125 9.15 30.52 -16.25
CA SER A 125 9.20 31.94 -15.89
C SER A 125 10.50 32.36 -15.22
N GLU A 126 11.52 31.49 -15.16
CA GLU A 126 12.81 31.70 -14.48
C GLU A 126 12.69 32.08 -12.99
N ARG A 127 11.57 31.70 -12.35
CA ARG A 127 11.28 31.97 -10.94
C ARG A 127 11.59 30.73 -10.09
N THR A 128 11.85 30.94 -8.81
CA THR A 128 12.22 29.84 -7.91
C THR A 128 10.99 29.13 -7.34
N VAL A 129 10.91 27.82 -7.52
CA VAL A 129 9.94 26.96 -6.82
C VAL A 129 10.50 26.60 -5.45
N TYR A 130 9.69 26.76 -4.39
CA TYR A 130 10.10 26.32 -3.06
C TYR A 130 9.40 25.04 -2.66
N THR A 131 10.13 23.94 -2.49
CA THR A 131 9.57 22.71 -1.93
C THR A 131 9.46 22.87 -0.41
N VAL A 132 8.25 22.70 0.13
CA VAL A 132 7.96 22.89 1.56
C VAL A 132 8.07 21.57 2.29
N PHE A 133 8.89 21.56 3.33
CA PHE A 133 9.04 20.43 4.23
C PHE A 133 8.39 20.71 5.60
N ASP A 134 7.97 19.63 6.26
CA ASP A 134 7.57 19.63 7.66
C ASP A 134 8.71 20.13 8.57
N LYS A 135 8.38 20.51 9.82
CA LYS A 135 9.35 20.95 10.85
C LYS A 135 10.53 19.99 11.07
N THR A 136 10.35 18.72 10.69
CA THR A 136 11.34 17.66 10.81
C THR A 136 12.24 17.51 9.59
N GLY A 137 11.92 18.15 8.45
CA GLY A 137 12.63 18.01 7.18
C GLY A 137 12.39 16.66 6.46
N LYS A 138 11.53 15.79 7.02
CA LYS A 138 11.36 14.40 6.52
C LYS A 138 10.23 14.22 5.52
N ARG A 139 9.23 15.10 5.54
CA ARG A 139 8.00 14.98 4.72
C ARG A 139 7.82 16.24 3.91
N THR A 140 7.54 16.08 2.61
CA THR A 140 7.12 17.18 1.74
C THR A 140 5.63 17.45 1.94
N LEU A 141 5.30 18.70 2.25
CA LEU A 141 3.93 19.16 2.46
C LEU A 141 3.32 19.69 1.16
N GLY A 142 4.14 20.29 0.30
CA GLY A 142 3.69 20.94 -0.93
C GLY A 142 4.79 21.77 -1.56
N ILE A 143 4.38 22.71 -2.41
CA ILE A 143 5.27 23.65 -3.09
C ILE A 143 4.79 25.08 -2.84
N ARG A 144 5.70 26.06 -2.83
CA ARG A 144 5.34 27.48 -2.93
C ARG A 144 5.74 27.97 -4.31
N VAL A 145 4.81 28.66 -4.93
CA VAL A 145 4.90 29.14 -6.30
C VAL A 145 4.28 30.53 -6.39
N PRO A 146 4.67 31.33 -7.39
CA PRO A 146 4.05 32.63 -7.65
C PRO A 146 2.52 32.54 -7.80
N SER A 147 1.82 33.50 -7.22
CA SER A 147 0.35 33.56 -7.16
C SER A 147 -0.32 33.66 -8.53
N ASP A 148 0.29 34.40 -9.46
CA ASP A 148 -0.13 34.54 -10.85
C ASP A 148 -0.07 33.21 -11.59
N ILE A 149 1.02 32.45 -11.42
CA ILE A 149 1.19 31.13 -12.03
C ILE A 149 0.17 30.14 -11.44
N TYR A 150 -0.04 30.19 -10.13
CA TYR A 150 -1.03 29.33 -9.48
C TYR A 150 -2.45 29.58 -10.03
N ALA A 151 -2.84 30.86 -10.18
CA ALA A 151 -4.14 31.23 -10.74
C ALA A 151 -4.31 30.72 -12.18
N ALA A 152 -3.31 30.95 -13.05
CA ALA A 152 -3.33 30.47 -14.44
C ALA A 152 -3.41 28.93 -14.53
N VAL A 153 -2.72 28.21 -13.64
CA VAL A 153 -2.78 26.75 -13.58
C VAL A 153 -4.14 26.24 -13.12
N LEU A 154 -4.80 26.93 -12.17
CA LEU A 154 -6.15 26.58 -11.72
C LEU A 154 -7.17 26.76 -12.86
N GLU A 155 -7.09 27.86 -13.59
CA GLU A 155 -7.94 28.11 -14.76
C GLU A 155 -7.73 27.03 -15.84
N SER A 156 -6.47 26.71 -16.15
CA SER A 156 -6.12 25.62 -17.07
C SER A 156 -6.61 24.25 -16.57
N ALA A 157 -6.56 24.01 -15.25
CA ALA A 157 -7.02 22.77 -14.64
C ALA A 157 -8.53 22.61 -14.80
N ALA A 158 -9.29 23.70 -14.60
CA ALA A 158 -10.74 23.73 -14.78
C ALA A 158 -11.11 23.54 -16.27
N ALA A 159 -10.49 24.31 -17.16
CA ALA A 159 -10.74 24.24 -18.60
C ALA A 159 -10.45 22.85 -19.20
N THR A 160 -9.44 22.13 -18.69
CA THR A 160 -9.07 20.80 -19.17
C THR A 160 -9.62 19.65 -18.32
N ALA A 161 -10.47 19.90 -17.33
CA ALA A 161 -10.94 18.86 -16.41
C ALA A 161 -11.70 17.76 -17.14
N GLU A 162 -12.65 18.14 -18.01
CA GLU A 162 -13.49 17.20 -18.75
C GLU A 162 -12.68 16.41 -19.79
N THR A 163 -11.82 17.09 -20.55
CA THR A 163 -10.98 16.43 -21.56
C THR A 163 -10.04 15.42 -20.94
N ARG A 164 -9.43 15.74 -19.78
CA ARG A 164 -8.60 14.80 -19.01
C ARG A 164 -9.42 13.63 -18.46
N ALA A 165 -10.60 13.89 -17.92
CA ALA A 165 -11.48 12.82 -17.42
C ALA A 165 -11.89 11.86 -18.54
N ASN A 166 -12.24 12.39 -19.71
CA ASN A 166 -12.58 11.59 -20.89
C ASN A 166 -11.39 10.81 -21.42
N ALA A 167 -10.20 11.41 -21.46
CA ALA A 167 -8.98 10.69 -21.85
C ALA A 167 -8.66 9.52 -20.91
N VAL A 168 -8.89 9.67 -19.60
CA VAL A 168 -8.74 8.58 -18.63
C VAL A 168 -9.78 7.48 -18.87
N LYS A 169 -11.05 7.84 -19.09
CA LYS A 169 -12.13 6.88 -19.39
C LYS A 169 -11.82 6.06 -20.65
N LEU A 170 -11.46 6.73 -21.75
CA LEU A 170 -11.10 6.06 -23.02
C LEU A 170 -9.92 5.09 -22.85
N ARG A 171 -8.93 5.46 -22.03
CA ARG A 171 -7.81 4.56 -21.73
C ARG A 171 -8.25 3.35 -20.92
N ASP A 172 -9.08 3.57 -19.90
CA ASP A 172 -9.61 2.48 -19.07
C ASP A 172 -10.47 1.51 -19.89
N GLU A 173 -11.31 2.04 -20.80
CA GLU A 173 -12.11 1.25 -21.75
C GLU A 173 -11.21 0.45 -22.69
N LYS A 174 -10.15 1.05 -23.22
CA LYS A 174 -9.16 0.37 -24.07
C LYS A 174 -8.44 -0.76 -23.32
N ASP A 175 -8.01 -0.52 -22.09
CA ASP A 175 -7.37 -1.54 -21.24
C ASP A 175 -8.31 -2.72 -20.98
N LEU A 176 -9.60 -2.44 -20.70
CA LEU A 176 -10.62 -3.47 -20.47
C LEU A 176 -10.94 -4.23 -21.76
N ALA A 177 -11.07 -3.54 -22.90
CA ALA A 177 -11.30 -4.16 -24.20
C ALA A 177 -10.13 -5.07 -24.61
N HIS A 178 -8.90 -4.64 -24.33
CA HIS A 178 -7.69 -5.46 -24.54
C HIS A 178 -7.72 -6.73 -23.68
N SER A 179 -7.99 -6.58 -22.37
CA SER A 179 -8.11 -7.72 -21.44
C SER A 179 -9.20 -8.70 -21.87
N ARG A 180 -10.36 -8.18 -22.30
CA ARG A 180 -11.47 -8.99 -22.84
C ARG A 180 -11.06 -9.78 -24.09
N ARG A 181 -10.33 -9.14 -25.00
CA ARG A 181 -9.84 -9.79 -26.22
C ARG A 181 -8.95 -10.98 -25.86
N ILE A 182 -7.99 -10.78 -24.97
CA ILE A 182 -7.08 -11.85 -24.51
C ILE A 182 -7.86 -13.01 -23.90
N LEU A 183 -8.83 -12.72 -23.02
CA LEU A 183 -9.66 -13.76 -22.40
C LEU A 183 -10.45 -14.56 -23.45
N ARG A 184 -11.04 -13.91 -24.46
CA ARG A 184 -11.76 -14.60 -25.54
C ARG A 184 -10.84 -15.40 -26.46
N THR A 185 -9.62 -14.93 -26.69
CA THR A 185 -8.64 -15.64 -27.51
C THR A 185 -8.12 -16.89 -26.80
N GLN A 186 -7.84 -16.80 -25.51
CA GLN A 186 -7.32 -17.95 -24.73
C GLN A 186 -8.40 -18.95 -24.32
N PHE A 187 -9.62 -18.48 -24.05
CA PHE A 187 -10.71 -19.29 -23.54
C PHE A 187 -11.97 -19.13 -24.40
N PRO A 188 -11.95 -19.61 -25.66
CA PRO A 188 -13.04 -19.42 -26.60
C PRO A 188 -14.36 -20.08 -26.17
N LEU A 189 -14.30 -21.14 -25.37
CA LEU A 189 -15.49 -21.88 -24.89
C LEU A 189 -15.94 -21.46 -23.49
N MET A 190 -15.34 -20.41 -22.90
CA MET A 190 -15.75 -19.89 -21.59
C MET A 190 -17.16 -19.25 -21.66
N PRO A 191 -18.05 -19.53 -20.69
CA PRO A 191 -19.35 -18.87 -20.60
C PRO A 191 -19.23 -17.34 -20.55
N ALA A 192 -20.13 -16.64 -21.25
CA ALA A 192 -20.13 -15.18 -21.29
C ALA A 192 -20.29 -14.54 -19.90
N GLU A 193 -21.08 -15.16 -19.01
CA GLU A 193 -21.25 -14.70 -17.63
C GLU A 193 -19.94 -14.77 -16.83
N SER A 194 -19.18 -15.86 -17.00
CA SER A 194 -17.85 -16.02 -16.38
C SER A 194 -16.87 -14.98 -16.90
N LEU A 195 -16.89 -14.67 -18.21
CA LEU A 195 -16.06 -13.62 -18.80
C LEU A 195 -16.32 -12.26 -18.14
N GLU A 196 -17.59 -11.86 -18.02
CA GLU A 196 -17.97 -10.59 -17.41
C GLU A 196 -17.63 -10.55 -15.91
N ALA A 197 -17.87 -11.64 -15.19
CA ALA A 197 -17.50 -11.75 -13.77
C ALA A 197 -15.99 -11.56 -13.56
N ILE A 198 -15.17 -12.20 -14.40
CA ILE A 198 -13.71 -12.07 -14.35
C ILE A 198 -13.26 -10.64 -14.64
N LEU A 199 -13.81 -9.99 -15.67
CA LEU A 199 -13.47 -8.61 -16.01
C LEU A 199 -13.83 -7.65 -14.87
N ASN A 200 -15.05 -7.78 -14.33
CA ASN A 200 -15.55 -6.92 -13.25
C ASN A 200 -14.85 -7.16 -11.92
N HIS A 201 -14.24 -8.34 -11.72
CA HIS A 201 -13.54 -8.66 -10.49
C HIS A 201 -12.02 -8.47 -10.61
N ALA A 202 -11.37 -9.26 -11.47
CA ALA A 202 -9.90 -9.35 -11.55
C ALA A 202 -9.25 -8.14 -12.25
N PHE A 203 -9.96 -7.51 -13.18
CA PHE A 203 -9.45 -6.39 -14.00
C PHE A 203 -9.99 -5.03 -13.56
N LEU A 204 -10.74 -4.96 -12.45
CA LEU A 204 -11.25 -3.72 -11.90
C LEU A 204 -10.12 -2.76 -11.53
N LYS A 205 -10.19 -1.52 -12.01
CA LYS A 205 -9.21 -0.46 -11.72
C LYS A 205 -9.13 -0.19 -10.22
N GLY A 206 -7.91 0.03 -9.71
CA GLY A 206 -7.67 0.33 -8.30
C GLY A 206 -7.81 -0.86 -7.33
N SER A 207 -8.11 -2.06 -7.83
CA SER A 207 -8.34 -3.24 -6.98
C SER A 207 -7.06 -3.88 -6.42
N GLY A 208 -5.90 -3.63 -7.02
CA GLY A 208 -4.65 -4.34 -6.71
C GLY A 208 -4.65 -5.83 -7.07
N ARG A 209 -5.64 -6.30 -7.85
CA ARG A 209 -5.78 -7.71 -8.27
C ARG A 209 -4.88 -8.06 -9.45
N VAL A 210 -4.82 -9.35 -9.78
CA VAL A 210 -3.93 -9.91 -10.80
C VAL A 210 -4.06 -9.20 -12.15
N GLY A 211 -5.29 -8.87 -12.58
CA GLY A 211 -5.55 -8.18 -13.84
C GLY A 211 -5.00 -6.75 -13.94
N ARG A 212 -4.63 -6.13 -12.80
CA ARG A 212 -4.02 -4.77 -12.75
C ARG A 212 -2.55 -4.77 -12.34
N THR A 213 -1.94 -5.95 -12.22
CA THR A 213 -0.54 -6.08 -11.83
C THR A 213 0.39 -5.79 -13.01
N GLY A 214 1.42 -4.97 -12.80
CA GLY A 214 2.42 -4.64 -13.84
C GLY A 214 3.57 -5.65 -13.99
N THR A 215 3.63 -6.68 -13.14
CA THR A 215 4.76 -7.64 -13.07
C THR A 215 4.54 -8.94 -13.85
N LYS A 216 3.39 -9.11 -14.50
CA LYS A 216 3.03 -10.31 -15.26
C LYS A 216 2.64 -9.92 -16.69
N SER A 217 2.83 -10.81 -17.65
CA SER A 217 2.27 -10.64 -18.99
C SER A 217 0.75 -10.68 -18.95
N ASP A 218 0.09 -10.12 -19.96
CA ASP A 218 -1.37 -10.04 -19.97
C ASP A 218 -2.02 -11.43 -20.10
N GLU A 219 -1.38 -12.33 -20.84
CA GLU A 219 -1.74 -13.74 -20.97
C GLU A 219 -1.73 -14.42 -19.59
N ARG A 220 -0.64 -14.22 -18.82
CA ARG A 220 -0.53 -14.82 -17.50
C ARG A 220 -1.53 -14.22 -16.51
N LYS A 221 -1.96 -12.97 -16.70
CA LYS A 221 -3.02 -12.37 -15.88
C LYS A 221 -4.37 -13.02 -16.19
N ALA A 222 -4.69 -13.22 -17.46
CA ALA A 222 -5.90 -13.87 -17.91
C ALA A 222 -5.99 -15.31 -17.35
N ASP A 223 -4.91 -16.10 -17.49
CA ASP A 223 -4.81 -17.44 -16.91
C ASP A 223 -5.13 -17.47 -15.41
N LEU A 224 -4.44 -16.64 -14.63
CA LEU A 224 -4.59 -16.62 -13.18
C LEU A 224 -5.97 -16.11 -12.74
N ALA A 225 -6.57 -15.20 -13.52
CA ALA A 225 -7.90 -14.69 -13.25
C ALA A 225 -8.97 -15.76 -13.49
N VAL A 226 -8.85 -16.50 -14.60
CA VAL A 226 -9.73 -17.64 -14.94
C VAL A 226 -9.58 -18.76 -13.92
N GLU A 227 -8.35 -19.16 -13.58
CA GLU A 227 -8.09 -20.19 -12.57
C GLU A 227 -8.70 -19.83 -11.22
N ALA A 228 -8.55 -18.57 -10.80
CA ALA A 228 -9.16 -18.09 -9.56
C ALA A 228 -10.70 -18.14 -9.64
N HIS A 229 -11.30 -17.66 -10.74
CA HIS A 229 -12.76 -17.71 -10.93
C HIS A 229 -13.30 -19.14 -10.90
N ILE A 230 -12.67 -20.06 -11.64
CA ILE A 230 -13.03 -21.48 -11.65
C ILE A 230 -12.97 -22.06 -10.24
N ARG A 231 -11.87 -21.83 -9.51
CA ARG A 231 -11.71 -22.31 -8.14
C ARG A 231 -12.86 -21.83 -7.25
N HIS A 232 -13.18 -20.54 -7.26
CA HIS A 232 -14.17 -19.99 -6.34
C HIS A 232 -15.62 -20.29 -6.75
N MET A 233 -15.92 -20.40 -8.05
CA MET A 233 -17.30 -20.48 -8.56
C MET A 233 -17.71 -21.87 -9.04
N HIS A 234 -16.77 -22.69 -9.49
CA HIS A 234 -17.06 -23.95 -10.16
C HIS A 234 -16.52 -25.17 -9.42
N THR A 235 -15.99 -24.99 -8.20
CA THR A 235 -15.50 -26.09 -7.35
C THR A 235 -16.00 -25.98 -5.92
N PRO A 236 -15.93 -27.04 -5.10
CA PRO A 236 -16.30 -26.99 -3.68
C PRO A 236 -15.30 -26.23 -2.79
N TYR A 237 -14.38 -25.45 -3.36
CA TYR A 237 -13.33 -24.72 -2.64
C TYR A 237 -13.88 -23.83 -1.51
N GLU A 238 -14.92 -23.05 -1.78
CA GLU A 238 -15.53 -22.20 -0.74
C GLU A 238 -16.16 -23.03 0.38
N SER A 239 -16.82 -24.14 0.04
CA SER A 239 -17.38 -25.07 1.03
C SER A 239 -16.29 -25.68 1.91
N MET A 240 -15.15 -26.08 1.34
CA MET A 240 -13.99 -26.57 2.11
C MET A 240 -13.42 -25.52 3.05
N LEU A 241 -13.31 -24.26 2.60
CA LEU A 241 -12.89 -23.16 3.47
C LEU A 241 -13.88 -22.92 4.62
N HIS A 242 -15.18 -23.00 4.34
CA HIS A 242 -16.21 -22.89 5.37
C HIS A 242 -16.18 -24.06 6.37
N ALA A 243 -15.83 -25.26 5.91
CA ALA A 243 -15.61 -26.43 6.76
C ALA A 243 -14.30 -26.37 7.58
N GLY A 244 -13.46 -25.35 7.36
CA GLY A 244 -12.22 -25.11 8.12
C GLY A 244 -10.96 -25.71 7.51
N ALA A 245 -11.02 -26.23 6.28
CA ALA A 245 -9.85 -26.75 5.58
C ALA A 245 -8.79 -25.65 5.37
N GLY A 246 -7.51 -26.05 5.37
CA GLY A 246 -6.43 -25.14 5.06
C GLY A 246 -6.52 -24.62 3.63
N ARG A 247 -6.12 -23.37 3.36
CA ARG A 247 -6.17 -22.82 1.99
C ARG A 247 -5.33 -23.61 0.98
N GLU A 248 -4.19 -24.13 1.41
CA GLU A 248 -3.31 -24.92 0.55
C GLU A 248 -3.89 -26.30 0.27
N GLU A 249 -4.37 -26.97 1.32
CA GLU A 249 -5.12 -28.22 1.26
C GLU A 249 -6.32 -28.11 0.31
N ALA A 250 -7.19 -27.11 0.51
CA ALA A 250 -8.36 -26.89 -0.33
C ALA A 250 -7.98 -26.57 -1.79
N ARG A 251 -6.86 -25.87 -2.04
CA ARG A 251 -6.36 -25.63 -3.40
C ARG A 251 -5.88 -26.90 -4.06
N ASN A 252 -5.14 -27.74 -3.34
CA ASN A 252 -4.63 -29.00 -3.85
C ASN A 252 -5.78 -29.97 -4.15
N ALA A 253 -6.79 -30.02 -3.28
CA ALA A 253 -7.97 -30.87 -3.46
C ALA A 253 -8.73 -30.55 -4.76
N VAL A 254 -8.94 -29.26 -5.08
CA VAL A 254 -9.69 -28.84 -6.28
C VAL A 254 -8.84 -28.71 -7.54
N TRP A 255 -7.52 -28.89 -7.46
CA TRP A 255 -6.61 -28.53 -8.53
C TRP A 255 -6.92 -29.24 -9.86
N GLU A 256 -7.16 -30.55 -9.81
CA GLU A 256 -7.48 -31.33 -11.01
C GLU A 256 -8.82 -30.91 -11.63
N LEU A 257 -9.82 -30.60 -10.81
CA LEU A 257 -11.11 -30.09 -11.30
C LEU A 257 -10.96 -28.70 -11.93
N VAL A 258 -10.18 -27.81 -11.30
CA VAL A 258 -9.88 -26.48 -11.87
C VAL A 258 -9.20 -26.62 -13.23
N LYS A 259 -8.19 -27.50 -13.33
CA LYS A 259 -7.45 -27.76 -14.56
C LYS A 259 -8.37 -28.31 -15.65
N ALA A 260 -9.22 -29.29 -15.33
CA ALA A 260 -10.15 -29.91 -16.28
C ALA A 260 -11.15 -28.89 -16.85
N ILE A 261 -11.72 -28.01 -16.01
CA ILE A 261 -12.62 -26.94 -16.46
C ILE A 261 -11.85 -25.91 -17.30
N LYS A 262 -10.64 -25.54 -16.89
CA LYS A 262 -9.80 -24.59 -17.64
C LYS A 262 -9.51 -25.12 -19.05
N THR A 263 -9.08 -26.38 -19.18
CA THR A 263 -8.81 -27.00 -20.47
C THR A 263 -10.07 -27.09 -21.35
N ALA A 264 -11.23 -27.34 -20.74
CA ALA A 264 -12.50 -27.30 -21.46
C ALA A 264 -12.78 -25.91 -22.04
N TRP A 265 -12.51 -24.84 -21.28
CA TRP A 265 -12.71 -23.47 -21.75
C TRP A 265 -11.70 -23.03 -22.80
N GLU A 266 -10.48 -23.57 -22.76
CA GLU A 266 -9.45 -23.38 -23.80
C GLU A 266 -9.82 -24.04 -25.13
N GLY A 267 -10.76 -24.99 -25.13
CA GLY A 267 -11.13 -25.77 -26.32
C GLY A 267 -10.29 -27.03 -26.52
N GLY A 268 -9.59 -27.50 -25.48
CA GLY A 268 -8.94 -28.82 -25.50
C GLY A 268 -9.95 -29.96 -25.33
N ASP A 269 -9.58 -31.16 -25.78
CA ASP A 269 -10.38 -32.41 -25.68
C ASP A 269 -10.53 -32.91 -24.22
N SER A 270 -10.96 -32.08 -23.29
CA SER A 270 -11.47 -32.56 -22.01
C SER A 270 -12.89 -33.07 -22.24
N GLN A 271 -13.06 -34.39 -22.21
CA GLN A 271 -14.38 -34.98 -22.37
C GLN A 271 -15.29 -34.44 -21.24
N PRO A 272 -16.50 -33.92 -21.56
CA PRO A 272 -17.39 -33.34 -20.54
C PRO A 272 -17.78 -34.34 -19.44
N MET A 273 -17.71 -35.63 -19.75
CA MET A 273 -17.88 -36.73 -18.79
C MET A 273 -16.78 -36.77 -17.71
N ASP A 274 -15.54 -36.40 -18.02
CA ASP A 274 -14.45 -36.37 -17.04
C ASP A 274 -14.65 -35.27 -16.02
N VAL A 275 -15.14 -34.09 -16.43
CA VAL A 275 -15.39 -32.97 -15.53
C VAL A 275 -16.53 -33.29 -14.54
N LEU A 276 -17.62 -33.89 -15.04
CA LEU A 276 -18.74 -34.34 -14.19
C LEU A 276 -18.32 -35.48 -13.26
N ALA A 277 -17.55 -36.45 -13.76
CA ALA A 277 -17.04 -37.54 -12.95
C ALA A 277 -16.12 -37.04 -11.83
N LEU A 278 -15.20 -36.11 -12.13
CA LEU A 278 -14.33 -35.48 -11.14
C LEU A 278 -15.14 -34.73 -10.09
N ARG A 279 -16.15 -33.95 -10.52
CA ARG A 279 -17.03 -33.23 -9.60
C ARG A 279 -17.78 -34.19 -8.66
N ASN A 280 -18.36 -35.26 -9.19
CA ASN A 280 -19.13 -36.22 -8.40
C ASN A 280 -18.23 -36.95 -7.39
N ARG A 281 -17.03 -37.40 -7.80
CA ARG A 281 -16.05 -37.99 -6.87
C ARG A 281 -15.69 -37.06 -5.72
N MET A 282 -15.54 -35.75 -5.98
CA MET A 282 -15.21 -34.78 -4.94
C MET A 282 -16.37 -34.46 -3.99
N VAL A 283 -17.62 -34.61 -4.45
CA VAL A 283 -18.80 -34.46 -3.60
C VAL A 283 -18.98 -35.68 -2.70
N GLU A 284 -18.70 -36.88 -3.20
CA GLU A 284 -18.81 -38.14 -2.45
C GLU A 284 -17.68 -38.34 -1.42
N SER A 285 -16.56 -37.64 -1.56
CA SER A 285 -15.39 -37.75 -0.67
C SER A 285 -15.37 -36.74 0.48
N ASN A 286 -16.38 -35.87 0.59
CA ASN A 286 -16.57 -34.87 1.65
C ASN A 286 -17.78 -35.22 2.51
#